data_AF-A0A960D0L7-F1
#
_entry.id   AF-A0A960D0L7-F1
#
_cell.length_a   1.000
_cell.length_b   1.000
_cell.length_c   1.000
_cell.angle_alpha   90.00
_cell.angle_beta   90.00
_cell.angle_gamma   90.00
#
_symmetry.space_group_name_H-M   'P 1'
#
loop_
_entity.id
_entity.type
_entity.pdbx_description
1 polymer ?
#
loop_
_entity_poly.entity_id
_entity_poly.type
_entity_poly.pdbx_seq_one_letter_code
_entity_poly.pdbx_strand_id
1 'polypeptide(L)'
;PGQANSVLVITQGPHTDQSLDAGGLQDFVRSAADPNRPIAINVIDLGDDPDRGTWEAVAQASGGSYQNVGASDSPELATAVTT
;
A
#
# COMPACT_ATOMS: atom_id res chain seq x y z
N PRO A 1 24.89 1.71 -4.57
CA PRO A 1 23.91 1.32 -3.53
C PRO A 1 22.60 0.88 -4.19
N GLY A 2 22.02 -0.25 -3.77
CA GLY A 2 20.72 -0.71 -4.26
C GLY A 2 19.57 -0.01 -3.54
N GLN A 3 18.35 -0.16 -4.05
CA GLN A 3 17.15 0.25 -3.32
C GLN A 3 16.93 -0.65 -2.09
N ALA A 4 16.32 -0.08 -1.04
CA ALA A 4 15.82 -0.88 0.08
C ALA A 4 14.71 -1.83 -0.39
N ASN A 5 14.59 -2.98 0.28
CA ASN A 5 13.54 -3.95 -0.04
C ASN A 5 12.15 -3.33 0.17
N SER A 6 11.24 -3.55 -0.78
CA SER A 6 9.87 -3.06 -0.69
C SER A 6 8.89 -4.01 -1.37
N VAL A 7 7.62 -3.87 -1.00
CA VAL A 7 6.47 -4.45 -1.68
C VAL A 7 5.67 -3.30 -2.27
N LEU A 8 5.33 -3.39 -3.55
CA LEU A 8 4.38 -2.48 -4.18
C LEU A 8 2.99 -3.16 -4.22
N VAL A 9 2.01 -2.52 -3.62
CA VAL A 9 0.59 -2.90 -3.69
C VAL A 9 -0.10 -1.95 -4.67
N ILE A 10 -0.76 -2.50 -5.67
CA ILE A 10 -1.64 -1.74 -6.59
C ILE A 10 -3.04 -2.32 -6.41
N THR A 11 -4.00 -1.49 -6.04
CA THR A 11 -5.32 -1.92 -5.58
C THR A 11 -6.44 -0.99 -6.05
N GLN A 12 -7.67 -1.48 -6.04
CA GLN A 12 -8.90 -0.72 -6.32
C GLN A 12 -10.07 -1.37 -5.57
N GLY A 13 -10.89 -0.58 -4.87
CA GLY A 13 -11.97 -1.10 -4.02
C GLY A 13 -13.34 -1.31 -4.71
N PRO A 14 -14.33 -1.91 -3.99
CA PRO A 14 -14.20 -2.52 -2.67
C PRO A 14 -13.89 -4.03 -2.72
N HIS A 15 -13.17 -4.50 -1.72
CA HIS A 15 -12.92 -5.91 -1.41
C HIS A 15 -14.24 -6.65 -1.20
N THR A 16 -14.41 -7.82 -1.81
CA THR A 16 -15.49 -8.75 -1.45
C THR A 16 -15.11 -9.67 -0.29
N ASP A 17 -13.82 -9.74 0.03
CA ASP A 17 -13.27 -10.50 1.14
C ASP A 17 -12.90 -9.55 2.29
N GLN A 18 -13.64 -9.64 3.39
CA GLN A 18 -13.48 -8.84 4.61
C GLN A 18 -12.75 -9.59 5.73
N SER A 19 -12.09 -10.71 5.42
CA SER A 19 -11.39 -11.53 6.43
C SER A 19 -10.19 -10.81 7.08
N LEU A 20 -9.68 -9.77 6.43
CA LEU A 20 -8.75 -8.78 6.97
C LEU A 20 -9.45 -7.43 6.98
N ASP A 21 -10.16 -7.11 8.06
CA ASP A 21 -10.65 -5.76 8.26
C ASP A 21 -9.46 -4.78 8.39
N ALA A 22 -9.77 -3.48 8.27
CA ALA A 22 -8.78 -2.41 8.31
C ALA A 22 -7.85 -2.47 9.53
N GLY A 23 -8.35 -2.96 10.66
CA GLY A 23 -7.57 -3.10 11.90
C GLY A 23 -6.62 -4.29 11.85
N GLY A 24 -7.13 -5.47 11.46
CA GLY A 24 -6.37 -6.71 11.42
C GLY A 24 -5.16 -6.65 10.48
N LEU A 25 -5.30 -6.00 9.32
CA LEU A 25 -4.17 -5.82 8.40
C LEU A 25 -3.08 -4.92 8.98
N GLN A 26 -3.46 -3.80 9.60
CA GLN A 26 -2.49 -2.90 10.23
C GLN A 26 -1.76 -3.56 11.40
N ASP A 27 -2.50 -4.29 12.24
CA ASP A 27 -1.91 -5.01 13.37
C ASP A 27 -0.98 -6.13 12.91
N PHE A 28 -1.35 -6.85 11.84
CA PHE A 28 -0.48 -7.83 11.22
C PHE A 28 0.82 -7.19 10.73
N VAL A 29 0.74 -6.09 9.97
CA VAL A 29 1.92 -5.37 9.45
C VAL A 29 2.84 -4.91 10.60
N ARG A 30 2.27 -4.34 11.66
CA ARG A 30 3.06 -3.94 12.85
C ARG A 30 3.72 -5.13 13.53
N SER A 31 3.01 -6.26 13.64
CA SER A 31 3.55 -7.48 14.27
C SER A 31 4.66 -8.16 13.44
N ALA A 32 4.61 -8.02 12.11
CA ALA A 32 5.55 -8.61 11.19
C ALA A 32 6.78 -7.74 10.93
N ALA A 33 6.76 -6.46 11.31
CA ALA A 33 7.84 -5.52 11.07
C ALA A 33 9.09 -5.85 11.91
N ASP A 34 10.20 -6.18 11.23
CA ASP A 34 11.51 -6.36 11.84
C ASP A 34 12.36 -5.08 11.66
N PRO A 35 12.72 -4.36 12.73
CA PRO A 35 13.49 -3.13 12.62
C PRO A 35 14.91 -3.33 12.08
N ASN A 36 15.45 -4.56 12.16
CA ASN A 36 16.76 -4.89 11.59
C ASN A 36 16.66 -5.30 10.12
N ARG A 37 15.45 -5.56 9.61
CA ARG A 37 15.17 -5.98 8.24
C ARG A 37 13.93 -5.25 7.69
N PRO A 38 13.99 -3.91 7.56
CA PRO A 38 12.83 -3.13 7.16
C PRO A 38 12.40 -3.49 5.73
N ILE A 39 11.09 -3.69 5.53
CA ILE A 39 10.45 -3.85 4.23
C ILE A 39 9.35 -2.78 4.15
N ALA A 40 9.49 -1.84 3.21
CA ALA A 40 8.47 -0.81 2.99
C ALA A 40 7.28 -1.39 2.20
N ILE A 41 6.05 -1.00 2.55
CA ILE A 41 4.87 -1.29 1.75
C ILE A 41 4.44 0.02 1.08
N ASN A 42 4.69 0.10 -0.22
CA ASN A 42 4.27 1.23 -1.05
C ASN A 42 2.92 0.88 -1.67
N VAL A 43 1.98 1.84 -1.67
CA VAL A 43 0.63 1.61 -2.17
C VAL A 43 0.30 2.61 -3.27
N ILE A 44 -0.16 2.08 -4.40
CA ILE A 44 -0.87 2.83 -5.45
C ILE A 44 -2.33 2.43 -5.39
N ASP A 45 -3.16 3.32 -4.88
CA ASP A 45 -4.60 3.15 -4.78
C ASP A 45 -5.29 3.74 -6.01
N LEU A 46 -6.17 2.98 -6.66
CA LEU A 46 -6.82 3.39 -7.89
C LEU A 46 -8.25 3.87 -7.62
N GLY A 47 -8.61 4.99 -8.25
CA GLY A 47 -9.95 5.53 -8.25
C GLY A 47 -10.49 5.82 -6.85
N ASP A 48 -11.79 5.60 -6.69
CA ASP A 48 -12.52 5.82 -5.45
C ASP A 48 -12.61 4.52 -4.62
N ASP A 49 -11.50 4.15 -3.98
CA ASP A 49 -11.45 3.04 -3.03
C ASP A 49 -11.97 3.49 -1.64
N PRO A 50 -13.06 2.86 -1.12
CA PRO A 50 -13.56 3.17 0.22
C PRO A 50 -12.58 2.83 1.35
N ASP A 51 -11.59 2.00 1.09
CA ASP A 51 -10.60 1.52 2.06
C ASP A 51 -9.27 2.29 1.99
N ARG A 52 -9.25 3.42 1.27
CA ARG A 52 -8.11 4.36 1.21
C ARG A 52 -7.44 4.59 2.57
N GLY A 53 -8.23 4.86 3.61
CA GLY A 53 -7.69 5.13 4.95
C GLY A 53 -6.92 3.93 5.55
N THR A 54 -7.31 2.70 5.20
CA THR A 54 -6.59 1.48 5.57
C THR A 54 -5.22 1.43 4.88
N TRP A 55 -5.20 1.67 3.57
CA TRP A 55 -3.97 1.63 2.77
C TRP A 55 -2.97 2.70 3.16
N GLU A 56 -3.43 3.92 3.45
CA GLU A 56 -2.60 4.99 3.99
C GLU A 56 -1.95 4.57 5.32
N ALA A 57 -2.73 3.96 6.23
CA ALA A 57 -2.22 3.51 7.52
C ALA A 57 -1.20 2.36 7.40
N VAL A 58 -1.40 1.43 6.46
CA VAL A 58 -0.46 0.33 6.18
C VAL A 58 0.87 0.87 5.62
N ALA A 59 0.80 1.78 4.65
CA ALA A 59 2.00 2.42 4.10
C ALA A 59 2.78 3.14 5.20
N GLN A 60 2.08 3.93 6.03
CA GLN A 60 2.71 4.64 7.15
C GLN A 60 3.33 3.69 8.19
N ALA A 61 2.64 2.60 8.55
CA ALA A 61 3.13 1.64 9.54
C ALA A 61 4.41 0.90 9.10
N SER A 62 4.58 0.69 7.80
CA SER A 62 5.76 0.02 7.22
C SER A 62 6.89 0.99 6.81
N GLY A 63 6.65 2.30 6.87
CA GLY A 63 7.57 3.31 6.36
C GLY A 63 7.61 3.43 4.84
N GLY A 64 6.57 2.96 4.15
CA GLY A 64 6.39 3.12 2.71
C GLY A 64 5.63 4.38 2.30
N SER A 65 5.30 4.48 1.02
CA SER A 65 4.56 5.58 0.41
C SER A 65 3.13 5.20 0.05
N TYR A 66 2.26 6.20 -0.02
CA TYR A 66 0.90 6.05 -0.54
C TYR A 66 0.67 7.08 -1.66
N GLN A 67 0.06 6.64 -2.75
CA GLN A 67 -0.36 7.51 -3.85
C GLN A 67 -1.73 7.05 -4.37
N ASN A 68 -2.65 7.99 -4.56
CA ASN A 68 -3.90 7.72 -5.28
C ASN A 68 -3.78 8.14 -6.75
N VAL A 69 -4.28 7.30 -7.65
CA VAL A 69 -4.27 7.50 -9.10
C VAL A 69 -5.68 7.28 -9.63
N GLY A 70 -6.12 8.08 -10.61
CA GLY A 70 -7.52 8.06 -11.04
C GLY A 70 -8.01 6.74 -11.64
N ALA A 71 -7.17 6.04 -12.43
CA ALA A 71 -7.54 4.79 -13.09
C ALA A 71 -6.31 3.96 -13.48
N SER A 72 -6.50 2.65 -13.68
CA SER A 72 -5.43 1.72 -14.06
C SER A 72 -4.87 1.95 -15.48
N ASP A 73 -5.63 2.58 -16.36
CA ASP A 73 -5.25 2.89 -17.75
C ASP A 73 -4.68 4.31 -17.90
N SER A 74 -4.50 5.02 -16.79
CA SER A 74 -4.03 6.40 -16.77
C SER A 74 -2.49 6.51 -16.91
N PRO A 75 -1.96 7.53 -17.59
CA PRO A 75 -0.52 7.81 -17.65
C PRO A 75 0.12 8.01 -16.26
N GLU A 76 -0.66 8.46 -15.29
CA GLU A 76 -0.26 8.67 -13.90
C GLU A 76 0.20 7.37 -13.24
N LEU A 77 -0.39 6.22 -13.58
CA LEU A 77 0.06 4.92 -13.07
C LEU A 77 1.49 4.59 -13.54
N ALA A 78 1.80 4.86 -14.81
CA ALA A 78 3.14 4.61 -15.34
C ALA A 78 4.20 5.46 -14.62
N THR A 79 3.83 6.70 -14.25
CA THR A 79 4.68 7.58 -13.44
C THR A 79 4.84 7.01 -12.01
N ALA A 80 3.73 6.62 -11.39
CA ALA A 80 3.71 6.11 -10.02
C ALA A 80 4.59 4.84 -9.84
N VAL A 81 4.62 3.93 -10.81
CA VAL A 81 5.38 2.67 -10.73
C VAL A 81 6.90 2.87 -10.87
N THR A 82 7.34 3.99 -11.47
CA THR A 82 8.76 4.24 -11.78
C THR A 82 9.48 5.12 -10.75
N THR A 83 8.78 5.51 -9.69
CA THR A 83 9.29 6.38 -8.62
C THR A 83 9.75 5.55 -7.42
#